data_AF-A0A8J3LJR1-F1
#
_entry.id   AF-A0A8J3LJR1-F1
#
_cell.length_a   1.000
_cell.length_b   1.000
_cell.length_c   1.000
_cell.angle_alpha   90.00
_cell.angle_beta   90.00
_cell.angle_gamma   90.00
#
_symmetry.space_group_name_H-M   'P 1'
#
loop_
_entity.id
_entity.type
_entity.pdbx_description
1 polymer ?
#
loop_
_entity_poly.entity_id
_entity_poly.type
_entity_poly.pdbx_seq_one_letter_code
_entity_poly.pdbx_strand_id
1 'polypeptide(L)'
;MQELHPIGNKVLFENELVRVWQVDLDSREELPLHQHEVPYLVMHQTDGHLGVADADGSRARDVAADTFEWHAVGELHALTNLGDARYRNLLIELRTLRSNP
;
A
#
# COMPACT_ATOMS: atom_id res chain seq x y z
N MET A 1 -12.81 11.76 -14.40
CA MET A 1 -12.63 10.84 -13.26
C MET A 1 -11.21 10.33 -13.37
N GLN A 2 -10.39 10.45 -12.32
CA GLN A 2 -9.01 9.95 -12.36
C GLN A 2 -9.03 8.42 -12.51
N GLU A 3 -8.10 7.88 -13.29
CA GLU A 3 -7.93 6.43 -13.47
C GLU A 3 -7.30 5.85 -12.19
N LEU A 4 -7.88 4.77 -11.67
CA LEU A 4 -7.36 4.07 -10.49
C LEU A 4 -6.54 2.87 -10.93
N HIS A 5 -5.39 2.69 -10.28
CA HIS A 5 -4.46 1.61 -10.54
C HIS A 5 -4.56 0.51 -9.47
N PRO A 6 -3.98 -0.69 -9.72
CA PRO A 6 -3.91 -1.76 -8.73
C PRO A 6 -3.17 -1.34 -7.45
N ILE A 7 -3.55 -1.94 -6.32
CA ILE A 7 -2.94 -1.71 -4.99
C ILE A 7 -1.50 -2.25 -4.88
N GLY A 8 -1.09 -3.15 -5.76
CA GLY A 8 0.27 -3.66 -5.80
C GLY A 8 0.61 -4.30 -7.15
N ASN A 9 1.88 -4.63 -7.32
CA ASN A 9 2.42 -5.17 -8.57
C ASN A 9 1.91 -6.58 -8.87
N LYS A 10 1.57 -7.37 -7.84
CA LYS A 10 1.11 -8.76 -7.99
C LYS A 10 0.19 -9.19 -6.87
N VAL A 11 -0.87 -9.94 -7.21
CA VAL A 11 -1.65 -10.73 -6.24
C VAL A 11 -0.91 -12.03 -5.95
N LEU A 12 -0.55 -12.27 -4.69
CA LEU A 12 0.11 -13.50 -4.23
C LEU A 12 -0.90 -14.56 -3.78
N PHE A 13 -2.00 -14.13 -3.19
CA PHE A 13 -3.06 -15.00 -2.68
C PHE A 13 -4.40 -14.26 -2.64
N GLU A 14 -5.49 -14.96 -2.93
CA GLU A 14 -6.85 -14.41 -2.92
C GLU A 14 -7.85 -15.50 -2.54
N ASN A 15 -8.67 -15.21 -1.52
CA ASN A 15 -9.85 -16.00 -1.19
C ASN A 15 -10.98 -15.07 -0.70
N GLU A 16 -12.07 -15.65 -0.20
CA GLU A 16 -13.23 -14.91 0.28
C GLU A 16 -12.94 -14.00 1.48
N LEU A 17 -11.91 -14.32 2.28
CA LEU A 17 -11.56 -13.58 3.50
C LEU A 17 -10.54 -12.48 3.23
N VAL A 18 -9.53 -12.75 2.38
CA VAL A 18 -8.36 -11.88 2.23
C VAL A 18 -7.89 -11.74 0.78
N ARG A 19 -7.22 -10.62 0.48
CA ARG A 19 -6.29 -10.49 -0.67
C ARG A 19 -4.91 -10.21 -0.12
N VAL A 20 -3.89 -10.86 -0.67
CA VAL A 20 -2.50 -10.55 -0.39
C VAL A 20 -1.86 -10.00 -1.65
N TRP A 21 -1.43 -8.76 -1.59
CA TRP A 21 -0.65 -8.09 -2.62
C TRP A 21 0.83 -8.11 -2.26
N GLN A 22 1.66 -8.15 -3.28
CA GLN A 22 3.05 -7.71 -3.22
C GLN A 22 3.12 -6.29 -3.78
N VAL A 23 3.67 -5.36 -3.01
CA VAL A 23 4.17 -4.07 -3.50
C VAL A 23 5.68 -4.18 -3.59
N ASP A 24 6.22 -3.79 -4.74
CA ASP A 24 7.62 -3.95 -5.08
C ASP A 24 8.04 -2.81 -5.99
N LEU A 25 8.77 -1.85 -5.43
CA LEU A 25 9.11 -0.59 -6.07
C LEU A 25 10.62 -0.43 -6.10
N ASP A 26 11.19 -0.32 -7.31
CA ASP A 26 12.56 0.12 -7.48
C ASP A 26 12.73 1.57 -7.00
N SER A 27 13.98 2.04 -6.90
CA SER A 27 14.25 3.43 -6.50
C SER A 27 13.53 4.40 -7.44
N ARG A 28 12.84 5.39 -6.85
CA ARG A 28 12.03 6.40 -7.56
C ARG A 28 10.82 5.86 -8.30
N GLU A 29 10.51 4.57 -8.18
CA GLU A 29 9.29 4.01 -8.76
C GLU A 29 8.06 4.44 -7.96
N GLU A 30 6.97 4.68 -8.68
CA GLU A 30 5.68 5.05 -8.13
C GLU A 30 4.68 3.90 -8.33
N LEU A 31 3.98 3.55 -7.26
CA LEU A 31 2.69 2.89 -7.33
C LEU A 31 1.63 4.00 -7.52
N PRO A 32 1.00 4.11 -8.70
CA PRO A 32 0.12 5.23 -9.00
C PRO A 32 -1.12 5.26 -8.11
N LEU A 33 -1.92 6.32 -8.29
CA LEU A 33 -3.15 6.55 -7.53
C LEU A 33 -4.03 5.29 -7.47
N HIS A 34 -4.28 4.81 -6.25
CA HIS A 34 -5.09 3.63 -5.96
C HIS A 34 -5.92 3.86 -4.70
N GLN A 35 -6.99 3.07 -4.55
CA GLN A 35 -7.94 3.20 -3.45
C GLN A 35 -8.06 1.90 -2.67
N HIS A 36 -8.05 2.00 -1.34
CA HIS A 36 -8.31 0.89 -0.42
C HIS A 36 -9.78 0.86 0.00
N GLU A 37 -10.54 -0.11 -0.51
CA GLU A 37 -11.99 -0.25 -0.25
C GLU A 37 -12.32 -1.04 1.02
N VAL A 38 -11.32 -1.65 1.65
CA VAL A 38 -11.43 -2.41 2.90
C VAL A 38 -10.24 -2.09 3.81
N PRO A 39 -10.33 -2.36 5.13
CA PRO A 39 -9.17 -2.30 6.01
C PRO A 39 -8.09 -3.28 5.57
N TYR A 40 -6.84 -2.93 5.86
CA TYR A 40 -5.69 -3.74 5.48
C TYR A 40 -4.55 -3.65 6.50
N LEU A 41 -3.71 -4.69 6.46
CA LEU A 41 -2.46 -4.76 7.20
C LEU A 41 -1.30 -4.72 6.21
N VAL A 42 -0.31 -3.86 6.46
CA VAL A 42 0.95 -3.85 5.72
C VAL A 42 2.03 -4.51 6.57
N MET A 43 2.83 -5.38 5.97
CA MET A 43 4.09 -5.88 6.53
C MET A 43 5.24 -5.39 5.65
N HIS A 44 6.13 -4.59 6.23
CA HIS A 44 7.28 -4.06 5.54
C HIS A 44 8.39 -5.12 5.48
N GLN A 45 8.74 -5.56 4.26
CA GLN A 45 9.80 -6.57 4.07
C GLN A 45 11.19 -5.95 4.01
N THR A 46 11.26 -4.64 3.78
CA THR A 46 12.49 -3.85 3.72
C THR A 46 12.30 -2.52 4.44
N ASP A 47 13.40 -1.89 4.82
CA ASP A 47 13.38 -0.46 5.14
C ASP A 47 12.90 0.33 3.92
N GLY A 48 12.35 1.52 4.14
CA GLY A 48 11.88 2.38 3.05
C GLY A 48 11.81 3.84 3.45
N HIS A 49 12.12 4.71 2.48
CA HIS A 49 11.80 6.13 2.54
C HIS A 49 10.68 6.37 1.52
N LEU A 50 9.46 6.61 2.00
CA LEU A 50 8.24 6.57 1.20
C LEU A 50 7.61 7.94 1.08
N GLY A 51 7.26 8.34 -0.14
CA GLY A 51 6.40 9.47 -0.43
C GLY A 51 4.95 9.02 -0.56
N VAL A 52 4.04 9.68 0.14
CA VAL A 52 2.59 9.46 0.03
C VAL A 52 1.95 10.75 -0.44
N ALA A 53 1.18 10.67 -1.53
CA ALA A 53 0.43 11.79 -2.07
C ALA A 53 -1.07 11.48 -2.09
N ASP A 54 -1.87 12.33 -1.44
CA ASP A 54 -3.33 12.24 -1.40
C ASP A 54 -3.97 13.63 -1.51
N ALA A 55 -5.27 13.73 -1.19
CA ALA A 55 -6.04 14.97 -1.29
C ALA A 55 -5.52 16.09 -0.38
N ASP A 56 -4.86 15.75 0.74
CA ASP A 56 -4.36 16.72 1.71
C ASP A 56 -2.92 17.18 1.38
N GLY A 57 -2.29 16.57 0.37
CA GLY A 57 -0.98 16.94 -0.15
C GLY A 57 0.01 15.77 -0.18
N SER A 58 1.30 16.09 -0.17
CA SER A 58 2.37 15.10 -0.20
C SER A 58 3.19 15.12 1.09
N ARG A 59 3.51 13.94 1.61
CA ARG A 59 4.31 13.74 2.81
C ARG A 59 5.31 12.61 2.60
N ALA A 60 6.44 12.69 3.30
CA ALA A 60 7.44 11.62 3.32
C ALA A 60 7.46 10.96 4.71
N ARG A 61 7.76 9.66 4.74
CA ARG A 61 7.93 8.88 5.97
C ARG A 61 8.96 7.79 5.80
N ASP A 62 9.61 7.43 6.90
CA ASP A 62 10.47 6.26 6.96
C ASP A 62 9.71 5.08 7.55
N VAL A 63 9.99 3.88 7.03
CA VAL A 63 9.48 2.60 7.56
C VAL A 63 10.65 1.65 7.76
N ALA A 64 10.54 0.80 8.77
CA ALA A 64 11.53 -0.21 9.09
C ALA A 64 11.08 -1.59 8.61
N ALA A 65 12.03 -2.42 8.17
CA ALA A 65 11.79 -3.82 7.88
C ALA A 65 11.22 -4.58 9.10
N ASP A 66 10.48 -5.64 8.82
CA ASP A 66 9.87 -6.55 9.79
C ASP A 66 8.86 -5.88 10.74
N THR A 67 8.31 -4.73 10.34
CA THR A 67 7.24 -4.03 11.06
C THR A 67 5.88 -4.18 10.38
N PHE A 68 4.82 -3.98 11.16
CA PHE A 68 3.43 -4.11 10.72
C PHE A 68 2.65 -2.83 10.99
N GLU A 69 1.82 -2.42 10.03
CA GLU A 69 0.97 -1.22 10.11
C GLU A 69 -0.48 -1.58 9.75
N TRP A 70 -1.43 -1.16 10.60
CA TRP A 70 -2.86 -1.31 10.35
C TRP A 70 -3.46 -0.02 9.79
N HIS A 71 -4.29 -0.16 8.76
CA HIS A 71 -5.00 0.95 8.14
C HIS A 71 -6.51 0.67 8.10
N ALA A 72 -7.29 1.69 8.44
CA ALA A 72 -8.74 1.67 8.24
C ALA A 72 -9.08 1.86 6.75
N VAL A 73 -10.35 1.70 6.39
CA VAL A 73 -10.81 1.89 5.00
C VAL A 73 -10.58 3.31 4.51
N GLY A 74 -10.44 3.48 3.19
CA GLY A 74 -10.74 4.75 2.53
C GLY A 74 -9.51 5.55 2.08
N GLU A 75 -8.30 5.02 2.20
CA GLU A 75 -7.11 5.68 1.67
C GLU A 75 -7.15 5.69 0.13
N LEU A 76 -7.18 6.90 -0.46
CA LEU A 76 -6.97 7.18 -1.88
C LEU A 76 -5.65 7.95 -2.01
N HIS A 77 -4.62 7.28 -2.52
CA HIS A 77 -3.28 7.86 -2.56
C HIS A 77 -2.40 7.24 -3.65
N ALA A 78 -1.31 7.92 -3.97
CA ALA A 78 -0.16 7.36 -4.68
C ALA A 78 1.01 7.17 -3.72
N LEU A 79 1.83 6.15 -3.97
CA LEU A 79 2.99 5.80 -3.15
C LEU A 79 4.26 5.81 -4.01
N THR A 80 5.27 6.54 -3.60
CA THR A 80 6.57 6.60 -4.29
C THR A 80 7.68 6.07 -3.38
N ASN A 81 8.56 5.24 -3.89
CA ASN A 81 9.81 4.90 -3.21
C ASN A 81 10.82 6.04 -3.41
N LEU A 82 10.97 6.91 -2.41
CA LEU A 82 11.92 8.02 -2.42
C LEU A 82 13.34 7.58 -2.04
N GLY A 83 13.52 6.35 -1.58
CA GLY A 83 14.82 5.78 -1.22
C GLY A 83 15.63 5.35 -2.44
N ASP A 84 16.92 5.11 -2.22
CA ASP A 84 17.86 4.65 -3.26
C ASP A 84 17.92 3.10 -3.36
N ALA A 85 17.28 2.39 -2.43
CA ALA A 85 17.14 0.94 -2.43
C ALA A 85 15.72 0.51 -2.82
N ARG A 86 15.57 -0.73 -3.30
CA ARG A 86 14.27 -1.33 -3.63
C ARG A 86 13.43 -1.52 -2.38
N TYR A 87 12.18 -1.07 -2.42
CA TYR A 87 11.21 -1.19 -1.34
C TYR A 87 10.23 -2.33 -1.61
N ARG A 88 9.99 -3.19 -0.60
CA ARG A 88 9.01 -4.28 -0.68
C ARG A 88 8.11 -4.36 0.54
N ASN A 89 6.83 -4.62 0.30
CA ASN A 89 5.89 -4.97 1.36
C ASN A 89 4.92 -6.08 0.91
N LEU A 90 4.30 -6.70 1.91
CA LEU A 90 3.07 -7.45 1.72
C LEU A 90 1.92 -6.61 2.25
N LEU A 91 0.86 -6.49 1.44
CA LEU A 91 -0.37 -5.82 1.85
C LEU A 91 -1.51 -6.83 1.88
N ILE A 92 -2.19 -6.92 3.01
CA ILE A 92 -3.23 -7.90 3.28
C ILE A 92 -4.57 -7.17 3.43
N GLU A 93 -5.38 -7.16 2.39
CA GLU A 93 -6.76 -6.65 2.42
C GLU A 93 -7.69 -7.63 3.14
N LEU A 94 -8.53 -7.15 4.06
CA LEU A 94 -9.48 -7.97 4.81
C LEU A 94 -10.91 -7.80 4.26
N ARG A 95 -11.28 -8.65 3.29
CA ARG A 95 -12.48 -8.47 2.45
C ARG A 95 -13.80 -8.60 3.17
N THR A 96 -13.84 -9.38 4.25
CA THR A 96 -15.06 -9.58 5.03
C THR A 96 -15.31 -8.48 6.04
N LEU A 97 -14.30 -7.66 6.33
CA LEU A 97 -14.41 -6.47 7.18
C LEU A 97 -14.72 -5.27 6.30
N ARG A 98 -15.87 -5.27 5.60
CA ARG A 98 -16.38 -3.99 5.08
C ARG A 98 -16.74 -3.14 6.30
N SER A 99 -16.31 -1.88 6.32
CA SER A 99 -16.70 -0.94 7.37
C SER A 99 -18.21 -1.04 7.58
N ASN A 100 -18.59 -1.38 8.81
CA ASN A 100 -20.00 -1.47 9.18
C ASN A 100 -20.66 -0.11 8.85
N PRO A 101 -21.81 -0.08 8.15
CA PRO A 101 -22.51 1.16 7.86
C PRO A 101 -22.89 1.92 9.14
#